data_AF-A0A086IZR6-F1
#
_entry.id   AF-A0A086IZR6-F1
#
_cell.length_a   1.000
_cell.length_b   1.000
_cell.length_c   1.000
_cell.angle_alpha   90.00
_cell.angle_beta   90.00
_cell.angle_gamma   90.00
#
_symmetry.space_group_name_H-M   'P 1'
#
loop_
_entity.id
_entity.type
_entity.pdbx_description
1 polymer ?
#
loop_
_entity_poly.entity_id
_entity_poly.type
_entity_poly.pdbx_seq_one_letter_code
_entity_poly.pdbx_strand_id
1 'polypeptide(L)' 'MHSPVSVKTHCGSIYEGTLLAIDQYLNVVLQNATVNADIKKGFLFVKGSNILLLTLIE' A
#
# COMPACT_ATOMS: atom_id res chain seq x y z
N MET A 1 -14.88 1.56 2.45
CA MET A 1 -14.25 2.90 2.43
C MET A 1 -12.99 2.77 1.60
N HIS A 2 -12.93 3.42 0.43
CA HIS A 2 -11.77 3.40 -0.45
C HIS A 2 -10.96 4.65 -0.14
N SER A 3 -9.87 4.51 0.61
CA SER A 3 -9.05 5.63 1.06
C SER A 3 -7.68 5.56 0.37
N PRO A 4 -7.18 6.66 -0.22
CA PRO A 4 -5.80 6.71 -0.69
C PRO A 4 -4.86 6.62 0.52
N VAL A 5 -3.84 5.77 0.39
CA VAL A 5 -2.86 5.50 1.45
C VAL A 5 -1.44 5.43 0.88
N SER A 6 -0.47 5.73 1.74
CA SER A 6 0.95 5.49 1.50
C SER A 6 1.43 4.37 2.41
N VAL A 7 2.11 3.38 1.83
CA VAL A 7 2.71 2.23 2.51
C VAL A 7 4.21 2.31 2.36
N LYS A 8 4.91 2.59 3.47
CA LYS A 8 6.37 2.51 3.53
C LYS A 8 6.77 1.14 4.05
N THR A 9 7.69 0.49 3.35
CA THR A 9 8.21 -0.83 3.73
C THR A 9 9.59 -0.75 4.37
N HIS A 10 10.00 -1.83 5.05
CA HIS A 10 11.32 -1.91 5.69
C HIS A 10 12.49 -1.83 4.70
N CYS A 11 12.29 -2.23 3.44
CA CYS A 11 13.30 -2.08 2.39
C CYS A 11 13.37 -0.66 1.80
N GLY A 12 12.62 0.29 2.35
CA GLY A 12 12.60 1.68 1.89
C GLY A 12 11.70 1.95 0.69
N SER A 13 11.03 0.93 0.13
CA SER A 13 10.06 1.15 -0.95
C SER A 13 8.80 1.83 -0.42
N ILE A 14 8.26 2.76 -1.18
CA ILE A 14 7.01 3.49 -0.91
C ILE A 14 6.00 3.13 -1.99
N TYR A 15 4.81 2.71 -1.55
CA TYR A 15 3.69 2.37 -2.41
C TYR A 15 2.52 3.29 -2.08
N GLU A 16 1.99 4.00 -3.06
CA GLU A 16 0.81 4.84 -2.85
C GLU A 16 -0.34 4.30 -3.69
N GLY A 17 -1.53 4.19 -3.14
CA GLY A 17 -2.67 3.64 -3.86
C GLY A 17 -3.94 3.66 -3.04
N THR A 18 -5.04 3.18 -3.62
CA THR A 18 -6.31 3.09 -2.90
C THR A 18 -6.35 1.82 -2.06
N LEU A 19 -6.53 1.94 -0.74
CA LEU A 19 -6.71 0.80 0.14
C LEU A 19 -8.03 0.08 -0.17
N LEU A 20 -7.95 -1.19 -0.53
CA LEU A 20 -9.12 -2.04 -0.79
C LEU A 20 -9.43 -2.96 0.39
N ALA A 21 -8.40 -3.55 0.98
CA ALA A 21 -8.53 -4.50 2.08
C ALA A 21 -7.33 -4.42 3.01
N ILE A 22 -7.60 -4.68 4.29
CA ILE A 22 -6.61 -4.84 5.34
C ILE A 22 -7.07 -5.97 6.26
N ASP A 23 -6.17 -6.86 6.65
CA ASP A 23 -6.45 -7.94 7.60
C ASP A 23 -5.84 -7.69 8.99
N GLN A 24 -6.10 -8.59 9.93
CA GLN A 24 -5.61 -8.50 11.31
C GLN A 24 -4.07 -8.59 11.45
N TYR A 25 -3.36 -9.01 10.40
CA TYR A 25 -1.91 -9.10 10.34
C TYR A 25 -1.29 -7.93 9.56
N LEU A 26 -2.08 -6.89 9.27
CA LEU A 26 -1.69 -5.74 8.44
C LEU A 26 -1.28 -6.13 7.01
N ASN A 27 -1.71 -7.28 6.48
CA ASN A 27 -1.60 -7.49 5.04
C ASN A 27 -2.56 -6.53 4.34
N VAL A 28 -2.08 -5.82 3.33
CA VAL A 28 -2.88 -4.81 2.62
C VAL A 28 -2.97 -5.12 1.14
N VAL A 29 -4.14 -4.82 0.57
CA VAL A 29 -4.35 -4.81 -0.88
C VAL A 29 -4.57 -3.37 -1.31
N LEU A 30 -3.70 -2.87 -2.19
CA LEU A 30 -3.81 -1.56 -2.82
C LEU A 30 -4.31 -1.71 -4.27
N GLN A 31 -5.15 -0.77 -4.71
CA GLN A 31 -5.53 -0.62 -6.11
C GLN A 31 -4.74 0.52 -6.76
N ASN A 32 -4.40 0.35 -8.04
CA ASN A 32 -3.76 1.39 -8.87
C ASN A 32 -2.51 1.98 -8.20
N ALA A 33 -1.70 1.12 -7.59
CA ALA A 33 -0.58 1.57 -6.78
C ALA A 33 0.57 2.14 -7.63
N THR A 34 1.17 3.24 -7.20
CA THR A 34 2.42 3.78 -7.76
C THR A 34 3.62 3.24 -6.97
N VAL A 35 4.68 2.88 -7.68
CA VAL A 35 5.96 2.43 -7.09
C VAL A 35 7.07 3.21 -7.76
N ASN A 36 7.77 4.08 -7.04
CA ASN A 36 8.89 4.86 -7.58
C ASN A 36 8.56 5.54 -8.94
N ALA A 37 7.38 6.18 -9.03
CA ALA A 37 6.81 6.82 -10.23
C ALA A 37 6.25 5.89 -11.33
N ASP A 38 6.42 4.57 -11.23
CA ASP A 38 5.76 3.61 -12.13
C ASP A 38 4.38 3.20 -11.57
N ILE A 39 3.31 3.41 -12.36
CA ILE A 39 1.97 2.95 -12.00
C ILE A 39 1.87 1.44 -12.24
N LYS A 40 1.64 0.67 -11.18
CA LYS A 40 1.19 -0.72 -11.26
C LYS A 40 -0.33 -0.74 -11.41
N LYS A 41 -0.78 -0.99 -12.65
CA LYS A 41 -2.20 -1.21 -12.94
C LYS A 41 -2.66 -2.54 -12.31
N GLY A 42 -3.80 -2.51 -11.62
CA GLY A 42 -4.37 -3.68 -10.96
C GLY A 42 -4.25 -3.64 -9.43
N PHE A 43 -4.03 -4.81 -8.83
CA PHE A 43 -3.93 -4.98 -7.39
C PHE A 43 -2.49 -5.24 -6.96
N LEU A 44 -2.06 -4.56 -5.91
CA LEU A 44 -0.79 -4.80 -5.23
C LEU A 44 -1.07 -5.35 -3.85
N PHE A 45 -0.56 -6.55 -3.57
CA PHE A 45 -0.56 -7.12 -2.24
C PHE A 45 0.76 -6.78 -1.53
N VAL A 46 0.67 -6.20 -0.33
CA VAL A 46 1.83 -5.96 0.53
C VAL A 46 1.67 -6.78 1.81
N LYS A 47 2.64 -7.65 2.08
CA LYS A 47 2.67 -8.46 3.29
C LYS A 47 2.89 -7.57 4.52
N GLY A 48 2.05 -7.71 5.54
CA GLY A 48 2.08 -6.87 6.73
C GLY A 48 3.42 -6.87 7.47
N SER A 49 4.11 -8.02 7.50
CA SER A 49 5.45 -8.12 8.10
C SER A 49 6.54 -7.30 7.38
N ASN A 50 6.25 -6.75 6.20
CA ASN A 50 7.15 -5.86 5.47
C ASN A 50 6.75 -4.38 5.60
N ILE A 51 5.62 -4.07 6.22
CA ILE A 51 5.12 -2.70 6.37
C ILE A 51 5.77 -2.07 7.60
N LEU A 52 6.48 -0.98 7.36
CA LEU A 52 7.03 -0.12 8.40
C LEU A 52 6.00 0.93 8.85
N LEU A 53 5.26 1.50 7.91
CA LEU A 53 4.28 2.55 8.17
C LEU A 53 3.17 2.54 7.11
N LEU A 54 1.93 2.74 7.55
CA LEU A 54 0.74 2.96 6.72
C LEU A 54 0.10 4.29 7.11
N THR A 55 -0.06 5.21 6.16
CA THR A 55 -0.66 6.53 6.38
C THR A 55 -1.77 6.81 5.37
N LEU A 56 -2.79 7.56 5.80
CA LEU A 56 -3.76 8.17 4.88
C LEU A 56 -3.06 9.28 4.09
N ILE A 57 -3.44 9.42 2.82
CA ILE A 57 -3.06 10.55 1.96
C ILE A 57 -4.30 11.46 1.89
N GLU A 58 -4.12 12.75 2.17
CA GLU A 58 -5.18 13.77 1.99
C GLU A 58 -5.26 14.25 0.54
#